data_AF-A0A961L1Q3-F1
#
_entry.id   AF-A0A961L1Q3-F1
#
_cell.length_a   1.000
_cell.length_b   1.000
_cell.length_c   1.000
_cell.angle_alpha   90.00
_cell.angle_beta   90.00
_cell.angle_gamma   90.00
#
_symmetry.space_group_name_H-M   'P 1'
#
loop_
_entity.id
_entity.type
_entity.pdbx_description
1 polymer ?
#
loop_
_entity_poly.entity_id
_entity_poly.type
_entity_poly.pdbx_seq_one_letter_code
_entity_poly.pdbx_strand_id
1 'polypeptide(L)'
;LRLFAPGALAARPETAAFLAEVREVGLATATDGATDPGDLPLWICARRAETWESITTGISDRAELGLLWCDSELGPAAAAEPESLALVGLRTATREESDLIRRRDVLALTMEDIDLVGIREAMRRALQRVTVLSDGFALVLDASVGRGMEPDELEAGLSYRECSTAMELVAASGGLKALALTGFDADASPSALKAAYGYLLSALGKRILRGETR
;
A
#
# COMPACT_ATOMS: atom_id res chain seq x y z
N LEU A 1 15.11 2.73 -1.51
CA LEU A 1 14.11 2.05 -0.65
C LEU A 1 14.74 1.83 0.73
N ARG A 2 14.17 2.42 1.78
CA ARG A 2 14.61 2.19 3.16
C ARG A 2 13.54 1.38 3.88
N LEU A 3 13.89 0.19 4.32
CA LEU A 3 12.97 -0.75 4.98
C LEU A 3 13.03 -0.58 6.49
N PHE A 4 11.86 -0.40 7.09
CA PHE A 4 11.63 -0.42 8.52
C PHE A 4 10.70 -1.58 8.85
N ALA A 5 11.25 -2.65 9.43
CA ALA A 5 10.48 -3.84 9.79
C ALA A 5 10.94 -4.39 11.15
N PRO A 6 10.07 -5.10 11.89
CA PRO A 6 10.48 -5.85 13.07
C PRO A 6 11.65 -6.78 12.76
N GLY A 7 12.62 -6.91 13.67
CA GLY A 7 13.84 -7.68 13.43
C GLY A 7 13.59 -9.13 12.98
N ALA A 8 12.53 -9.77 13.50
CA ALA A 8 12.12 -11.11 13.09
C ALA A 8 11.70 -11.18 11.61
N LEU A 9 10.97 -10.18 11.12
CA LEU A 9 10.56 -10.06 9.71
C LEU A 9 11.71 -9.62 8.81
N ALA A 10 12.54 -8.68 9.27
CA ALA A 10 13.71 -8.21 8.53
C ALA A 10 14.72 -9.34 8.24
N ALA A 11 14.86 -10.29 9.18
CA ALA A 11 15.77 -11.43 9.06
C ALA A 11 15.22 -12.59 8.19
N ARG A 12 13.99 -12.49 7.69
CA ARG A 12 13.36 -13.56 6.89
C ARG A 12 14.05 -13.73 5.52
N PRO A 13 14.16 -14.96 5.01
CA PRO A 13 14.67 -15.20 3.66
C PRO A 13 13.78 -14.55 2.58
N GLU A 14 12.47 -14.47 2.80
CA GLU A 14 11.55 -13.78 1.88
C GLU A 14 11.87 -12.28 1.79
N THR A 15 12.18 -11.64 2.92
CA THR A 15 12.56 -10.22 2.98
C THR A 15 13.91 -9.98 2.31
N ALA A 16 14.89 -10.87 2.54
CA ALA A 16 16.18 -10.79 1.87
C ALA A 16 16.05 -10.93 0.33
N ALA A 17 15.20 -11.85 -0.13
CA ALA A 17 14.90 -12.03 -1.55
C ALA A 17 14.20 -10.79 -2.13
N PHE A 18 13.20 -10.25 -1.44
CA PHE A 18 12.53 -9.02 -1.83
C PHE A 18 13.52 -7.86 -2.02
N LEU A 19 14.42 -7.62 -1.05
CA LEU A 19 15.42 -6.55 -1.16
C LEU A 19 16.42 -6.79 -2.31
N ALA A 20 16.74 -8.04 -2.62
CA ALA A 20 17.56 -8.36 -3.79
C ALA A 20 16.85 -7.98 -5.10
N GLU A 21 15.57 -8.28 -5.21
CA GLU A 21 14.77 -7.91 -6.38
C GLU A 21 14.54 -6.39 -6.48
N VAL A 22 14.42 -5.69 -5.35
CA VAL A 22 14.37 -4.21 -5.31
C VAL A 22 15.66 -3.61 -5.92
N ARG A 23 16.81 -4.22 -5.68
CA ARG A 23 18.07 -3.79 -6.31
C ARG A 23 18.09 -4.07 -7.81
N GLU A 24 17.47 -5.15 -8.27
CA GLU A 24 17.35 -5.45 -9.70
C GLU A 24 16.46 -4.46 -10.46
N VAL A 25 15.48 -3.84 -9.80
CA VAL A 25 14.69 -2.73 -10.38
C VAL A 25 15.41 -1.38 -10.32
N GLY A 26 16.67 -1.34 -9.86
CA GLY A 26 17.52 -0.15 -9.85
C GLY A 26 17.41 0.73 -8.61
N LEU A 27 16.76 0.25 -7.54
CA LEU A 27 16.64 0.99 -6.28
C LEU A 27 17.69 0.52 -5.27
N ALA A 28 18.44 1.46 -4.70
CA ALA A 28 19.28 1.19 -3.53
C ALA A 28 18.42 0.76 -2.33
N THR A 29 18.95 -0.11 -1.48
CA THR A 29 18.24 -0.64 -0.30
C THR A 29 19.01 -0.37 0.99
N ALA A 30 18.33 0.10 2.03
CA ALA A 30 18.85 0.22 3.39
C ALA A 30 17.82 -0.36 4.39
N THR A 31 18.28 -0.83 5.56
CA THR A 31 17.42 -1.43 6.61
C THR A 31 17.62 -0.79 7.98
N ASP A 32 18.43 0.26 8.04
CA ASP A 32 18.88 0.96 9.23
C ASP A 32 18.80 2.48 9.02
N GLY A 33 19.03 3.26 10.07
CA GLY A 33 19.06 4.73 10.01
C GLY A 33 17.68 5.40 9.92
N ALA A 34 17.69 6.73 9.82
CA ALA A 34 16.49 7.54 9.60
C ALA A 34 16.20 7.70 8.10
N THR A 35 15.01 8.18 7.75
CA THR A 35 14.66 8.53 6.36
C THR A 35 15.38 9.81 5.95
N ASP A 36 16.22 9.75 4.93
CA ASP A 36 16.87 10.92 4.34
C ASP A 36 16.02 11.52 3.20
N PRO A 37 16.18 12.82 2.86
CA PRO A 37 15.50 13.41 1.71
C PRO A 37 15.79 12.64 0.41
N GLY A 38 14.73 12.20 -0.27
CA GLY A 38 14.83 11.38 -1.50
C GLY A 38 14.80 9.87 -1.26
N ASP A 39 14.84 9.41 -0.01
CA ASP A 39 14.53 8.02 0.29
C ASP A 39 13.07 7.70 0.03
N LEU A 40 12.83 6.48 -0.45
CA LEU A 40 11.50 5.86 -0.47
C LEU A 40 11.38 4.95 0.75
N PRO A 41 10.75 5.39 1.86
CA PRO A 41 10.56 4.55 3.03
C PRO A 41 9.50 3.48 2.78
N LEU A 42 9.73 2.29 3.34
CA LEU A 42 8.80 1.17 3.41
C LEU A 42 8.72 0.70 4.86
N TRP A 43 7.54 0.81 5.46
CA TRP A 43 7.26 0.23 6.78
C TRP A 43 6.54 -1.11 6.65
N ILE A 44 6.95 -2.11 7.43
CA ILE A 44 6.18 -3.35 7.61
C ILE A 44 5.69 -3.37 9.05
N CYS A 45 4.37 -3.33 9.22
CA CYS A 45 3.68 -3.20 10.48
C CYS A 45 2.78 -4.42 10.72
N ALA A 46 2.69 -4.86 11.97
CA ALA A 46 1.76 -5.94 12.31
C ALA A 46 0.32 -5.41 12.36
N ARG A 47 0.14 -4.15 12.79
CA ARG A 47 -1.18 -3.55 13.01
C ARG A 47 -1.34 -2.24 12.24
N ARG A 48 -2.56 -2.00 11.73
CA ARG A 48 -2.96 -0.77 11.03
C ARG A 48 -2.58 0.52 11.79
N ALA A 49 -2.72 0.52 13.11
CA ALA A 49 -2.43 1.70 13.94
C ALA A 49 -0.94 2.12 13.90
N GLU A 50 -0.03 1.14 13.83
CA GLU A 50 1.43 1.38 13.78
C GLU A 50 1.82 2.02 12.44
N THR A 51 1.11 1.64 11.36
CA THR A 51 1.28 2.23 10.04
C THR A 51 1.00 3.73 10.04
N TRP A 52 -0.08 4.14 10.70
CA TRP A 52 -0.45 5.56 10.78
C TRP A 52 0.63 6.37 11.51
N GLU A 53 1.09 5.90 12.68
CA GLU A 53 2.17 6.56 13.41
C GLU A 53 3.45 6.65 12.55
N SER A 54 3.81 5.57 11.85
CA SER A 54 5.00 5.51 11.01
C SER A 54 4.96 6.50 9.84
N ILE A 55 3.83 6.58 9.12
CA ILE A 55 3.67 7.51 7.99
C ILE A 55 3.69 8.95 8.48
N THR A 56 3.05 9.23 9.61
CA THR A 56 2.87 10.59 10.11
C THR A 56 4.12 11.15 10.79
N THR A 57 4.99 10.30 11.31
CA THR A 57 6.25 10.71 11.95
C THR A 57 7.47 10.52 11.05
N GLY A 58 7.43 9.53 10.16
CA GLY A 58 8.54 9.15 9.29
C GLY A 58 8.64 9.95 7.98
N ILE A 59 7.63 10.79 7.69
CA ILE A 59 7.62 11.69 6.53
C ILE A 59 7.53 13.13 7.03
N SER A 60 8.61 13.88 6.83
CA SER A 60 8.73 15.25 7.37
C SER A 60 7.75 16.25 6.77
N ASP A 61 7.28 16.02 5.54
CA ASP A 61 6.36 16.91 4.82
C ASP A 61 5.04 16.23 4.46
N ARG A 62 4.24 15.93 5.50
CA ARG A 62 2.95 15.25 5.35
C ARG A 62 1.86 16.17 4.80
N ALA A 63 1.96 17.49 4.99
CA ALA A 63 0.88 18.42 4.67
C ALA A 63 0.46 18.37 3.19
N GLU A 64 1.40 18.03 2.32
CA GLU A 64 1.21 17.94 0.87
C GLU A 64 1.26 16.50 0.34
N LEU A 65 1.05 15.51 1.23
CA LEU A 65 1.12 14.08 0.88
C LEU A 65 -0.27 13.45 0.81
N GLY A 66 -0.61 12.92 -0.37
CA GLY A 66 -1.79 12.09 -0.54
C GLY A 66 -1.69 10.73 0.13
N LEU A 67 -2.83 10.10 0.39
CA LEU A 67 -2.88 8.78 1.03
C LEU A 67 -3.76 7.83 0.23
N LEU A 68 -3.12 6.85 -0.39
CA LEU A 68 -3.78 5.74 -1.05
C LEU A 68 -3.82 4.55 -0.08
N TRP A 69 -5.00 4.26 0.46
CA TRP A 69 -5.20 3.22 1.46
C TRP A 69 -5.90 2.01 0.82
N CYS A 70 -5.20 0.90 0.65
CA CYS A 70 -5.74 -0.35 0.13
C CYS A 70 -5.99 -1.31 1.29
N ASP A 71 -7.25 -1.45 1.71
CA ASP A 71 -7.65 -2.18 2.92
C ASP A 71 -9.11 -2.60 2.84
N SER A 72 -9.45 -3.71 3.48
CA SER A 72 -10.83 -4.19 3.57
C SER A 72 -11.64 -3.49 4.66
N GLU A 73 -10.99 -2.73 5.54
CA GLU A 73 -11.57 -1.92 6.61
C GLU A 73 -11.14 -0.45 6.51
N LEU A 74 -11.88 0.46 7.15
CA LEU A 74 -11.53 1.89 7.16
C LEU A 74 -10.25 2.17 7.99
N GLY A 75 -10.10 1.48 9.12
CA GLY A 75 -8.93 1.62 9.98
C GLY A 75 -8.64 3.07 10.41
N PRO A 76 -7.35 3.42 10.68
CA PRO A 76 -6.96 4.77 11.06
C PRO A 76 -6.95 5.76 9.88
N ALA A 77 -7.22 5.32 8.65
CA ALA A 77 -7.31 6.19 7.48
C ALA A 77 -8.33 7.32 7.68
N ALA A 78 -9.36 7.06 8.48
CA ALA A 78 -10.37 8.03 8.94
C ALA A 78 -9.79 9.32 9.56
N ALA A 79 -8.56 9.28 10.07
CA ALA A 79 -7.87 10.43 10.67
C ALA A 79 -7.09 11.28 9.65
N ALA A 80 -7.04 10.88 8.38
CA ALA A 80 -6.40 11.64 7.30
C ALA A 80 -7.29 12.75 6.74
N GLU A 81 -6.67 13.68 6.01
CA GLU A 81 -7.40 14.72 5.29
C GLU A 81 -8.19 14.10 4.13
N PRO A 82 -9.52 14.24 4.10
CA PRO A 82 -10.37 13.48 3.20
C PRO A 82 -10.21 13.86 1.72
N GLU A 83 -9.79 15.10 1.46
CA GLU A 83 -9.58 15.66 0.12
C GLU A 83 -8.37 15.02 -0.59
N SER A 84 -7.46 14.43 0.18
CA SER A 84 -6.24 13.79 -0.31
C SER A 84 -6.16 12.31 0.07
N LEU A 85 -7.28 11.72 0.51
CA LEU A 85 -7.42 10.30 0.87
C LEU A 85 -8.27 9.56 -0.15
N ALA A 86 -7.80 8.38 -0.58
CA ALA A 86 -8.62 7.39 -1.26
C ALA A 86 -8.47 6.03 -0.57
N LEU A 87 -9.60 5.43 -0.20
CA LEU A 87 -9.69 4.07 0.33
C LEU A 87 -10.13 3.13 -0.80
N VAL A 88 -9.45 2.02 -0.98
CA VAL A 88 -9.70 1.04 -2.05
C VAL A 88 -9.81 -0.36 -1.46
N GLY A 89 -10.87 -1.07 -1.85
CA GLY A 89 -11.12 -2.44 -1.41
C GLY A 89 -11.92 -2.53 -0.12
N LEU A 90 -12.57 -1.44 0.32
CA LEU A 90 -13.41 -1.46 1.52
C LEU A 90 -14.49 -2.53 1.38
N ARG A 91 -14.52 -3.46 2.33
CA ARG A 91 -15.43 -4.60 2.36
C ARG A 91 -16.40 -4.49 3.53
N THR A 92 -15.92 -4.02 4.67
CA THR A 92 -16.70 -3.90 5.90
C THR A 92 -16.53 -2.52 6.50
N ALA A 93 -17.64 -1.89 6.85
CA ALA A 93 -17.67 -0.64 7.60
C ALA A 93 -18.83 -0.68 8.60
N THR A 94 -18.61 -0.17 9.80
CA THR A 94 -19.68 0.07 10.75
C THR A 94 -20.60 1.21 10.27
N ARG A 95 -21.72 1.40 10.95
CA ARG A 95 -22.63 2.51 10.66
C ARG A 95 -21.94 3.86 10.91
N GLU A 96 -21.19 3.95 12.00
CA GLU A 96 -20.44 5.15 12.38
C GLU A 96 -19.37 5.49 11.33
N GLU A 97 -18.63 4.49 10.85
CA GLU A 97 -17.62 4.63 9.80
C GLU A 97 -18.25 5.03 8.46
N SER A 98 -19.36 4.40 8.09
CA SER A 98 -20.11 4.75 6.88
C SER A 98 -20.61 6.19 6.92
N ASP A 99 -21.11 6.63 8.07
CA ASP A 99 -21.53 8.02 8.25
C ASP A 99 -20.33 8.98 8.22
N LEU A 100 -19.17 8.56 8.75
CA LEU A 100 -17.94 9.35 8.70
C LEU A 100 -17.45 9.55 7.26
N ILE A 101 -17.38 8.47 6.48
CA ILE A 101 -17.00 8.49 5.06
C ILE A 101 -17.88 9.49 4.31
N ARG A 102 -19.20 9.39 4.48
CA ARG A 102 -20.18 10.30 3.84
C ARG A 102 -20.04 11.75 4.29
N ARG A 103 -19.90 12.00 5.60
CA ARG A 103 -19.80 13.38 6.13
C ARG A 103 -18.50 14.09 5.75
N ARG A 104 -17.41 13.34 5.58
CA ARG A 104 -16.08 13.89 5.30
C ARG A 104 -15.76 13.92 3.79
N ASP A 105 -16.64 13.38 2.94
CA ASP A 105 -16.37 13.19 1.50
C ASP A 105 -15.10 12.37 1.22
N VAL A 106 -14.86 11.32 2.03
CA VAL A 106 -13.78 10.37 1.78
C VAL A 106 -14.11 9.57 0.53
N LEU A 107 -13.20 9.52 -0.44
CA LEU A 107 -13.35 8.63 -1.58
C LEU A 107 -13.10 7.19 -1.11
N ALA A 108 -14.17 6.47 -0.82
CA ALA A 108 -14.13 5.04 -0.54
C ALA A 108 -14.63 4.25 -1.76
N LEU A 109 -13.75 3.43 -2.32
CA LEU A 109 -14.03 2.51 -3.42
C LEU A 109 -14.13 1.11 -2.81
N THR A 110 -15.36 0.65 -2.66
CA THR A 110 -15.68 -0.63 -2.04
C THR A 110 -15.35 -1.79 -2.99
N MET A 111 -15.38 -3.02 -2.46
CA MET A 111 -15.32 -4.22 -3.31
C MET A 111 -16.47 -4.24 -4.33
N GLU A 112 -17.67 -3.78 -3.97
CA GLU A 112 -18.82 -3.67 -4.89
C GLU A 112 -18.56 -2.66 -6.01
N ASP A 113 -17.94 -1.51 -5.69
CA ASP A 113 -17.54 -0.53 -6.70
C ASP A 113 -16.51 -1.14 -7.68
N ILE A 114 -15.55 -1.89 -7.16
CA ILE A 114 -14.51 -2.55 -7.95
C ILE A 114 -15.12 -3.64 -8.85
N ASP A 115 -16.08 -4.42 -8.37
CA ASP A 115 -16.81 -5.39 -9.18
C ASP A 115 -17.58 -4.70 -10.32
N LEU A 116 -18.12 -3.50 -10.07
CA LEU A 116 -18.91 -2.75 -11.03
C LEU A 116 -18.05 -2.06 -12.12
N VAL A 117 -16.96 -1.40 -11.74
CA VAL A 117 -16.16 -0.56 -12.66
C VAL A 117 -14.83 -1.20 -13.07
N GLY A 118 -14.42 -2.26 -12.37
CA GLY A 118 -13.12 -2.90 -12.49
C GLY A 118 -12.00 -2.15 -11.78
N ILE A 119 -11.00 -2.90 -11.30
CA ILE A 119 -9.87 -2.36 -10.52
C ILE A 119 -9.12 -1.21 -11.23
N ARG A 120 -9.05 -1.23 -12.56
CA ARG A 120 -8.32 -0.22 -13.33
C ARG A 120 -8.97 1.15 -13.23
N GLU A 121 -10.30 1.22 -13.33
CA GLU A 121 -11.03 2.47 -13.21
C GLU A 121 -11.11 2.93 -11.76
N ALA A 122 -11.29 2.01 -10.80
CA ALA A 122 -11.23 2.31 -9.37
C ALA A 122 -9.88 2.96 -9.00
N MET A 123 -8.77 2.34 -9.39
CA MET A 123 -7.43 2.87 -9.12
C MET A 123 -7.14 4.18 -9.85
N ARG A 124 -7.69 4.39 -11.06
CA ARG A 124 -7.57 5.69 -11.76
C ARG A 124 -8.23 6.81 -10.94
N ARG A 125 -9.42 6.57 -10.40
CA ARG A 125 -10.14 7.53 -9.53
C ARG A 125 -9.38 7.77 -8.22
N ALA A 126 -8.88 6.71 -7.60
CA ALA A 126 -8.12 6.77 -6.37
C ALA A 126 -6.83 7.59 -6.55
N LEU A 127 -6.03 7.27 -7.58
CA LEU A 127 -4.80 7.99 -7.92
C LEU A 127 -5.09 9.46 -8.22
N GLN A 128 -6.14 9.76 -8.99
CA GLN A 128 -6.54 11.14 -9.23
C GLN A 128 -6.86 11.89 -7.93
N ARG A 129 -7.62 11.28 -7.02
CA ARG A 129 -7.94 11.89 -5.71
C ARG A 129 -6.69 12.19 -4.89
N VAL A 130 -5.77 11.24 -4.78
CA VAL A 130 -4.60 11.39 -3.90
C VAL A 130 -3.48 12.22 -4.53
N THR A 131 -3.56 12.60 -5.81
CA THR A 131 -2.53 13.40 -6.51
C THR A 131 -2.99 14.79 -6.94
N VAL A 132 -4.29 15.11 -6.83
CA VAL A 132 -4.82 16.39 -7.32
C VAL A 132 -4.36 17.59 -6.49
N LEU A 133 -4.12 17.39 -5.20
CA LEU A 133 -3.72 18.42 -4.23
C LEU A 133 -2.41 18.07 -3.51
N SER A 134 -1.60 17.18 -4.08
CA SER A 134 -0.40 16.65 -3.43
C SER A 134 0.75 16.51 -4.43
N ASP A 135 1.98 16.53 -3.91
CA ASP A 135 3.20 16.31 -4.71
C ASP A 135 3.52 14.81 -4.89
N GLY A 136 2.62 13.94 -4.42
CA GLY A 136 2.74 12.50 -4.41
C GLY A 136 1.95 11.89 -3.27
N PHE A 137 2.07 10.57 -3.09
CA PHE A 137 1.26 9.84 -2.11
C PHE A 137 2.04 8.74 -1.40
N ALA A 138 1.60 8.44 -0.18
CA ALA A 138 1.91 7.19 0.49
C ALA A 138 0.91 6.11 0.07
N LEU A 139 1.41 4.92 -0.26
CA LEU A 139 0.59 3.73 -0.41
C LEU A 139 0.59 2.95 0.91
N VAL A 140 -0.59 2.69 1.45
CA VAL A 140 -0.82 1.69 2.50
C VAL A 140 -1.45 0.47 1.87
N LEU A 141 -0.83 -0.69 2.06
CA LEU A 141 -1.32 -1.98 1.60
C LEU A 141 -1.53 -2.88 2.81
N ASP A 142 -2.78 -3.17 3.13
CA ASP A 142 -3.12 -4.11 4.19
C ASP A 142 -3.29 -5.53 3.65
N ALA A 143 -2.85 -6.52 4.44
CA ALA A 143 -2.96 -7.94 4.11
C ALA A 143 -4.39 -8.34 3.73
N SER A 144 -5.39 -7.71 4.36
CA SER A 144 -6.80 -8.05 4.14
C SER A 144 -7.39 -7.65 2.79
N VAL A 145 -6.73 -6.78 2.03
CA VAL A 145 -7.28 -6.29 0.75
C VAL A 145 -7.17 -7.33 -0.36
N GLY A 146 -6.16 -8.21 -0.29
CA GLY A 146 -5.81 -9.11 -1.39
C GLY A 146 -5.77 -10.57 -0.95
N ARG A 147 -6.30 -11.44 -1.81
CA ARG A 147 -6.37 -12.88 -1.54
C ARG A 147 -4.96 -13.47 -1.33
N GLY A 148 -4.84 -14.31 -0.31
CA GLY A 148 -3.61 -15.05 -0.01
C GLY A 148 -2.54 -14.28 0.77
N MET A 149 -2.79 -13.03 1.16
CA MET A 149 -1.91 -12.26 2.05
C MET A 149 -2.22 -12.47 3.53
N GLU A 150 -3.44 -12.89 3.86
CA GLU A 150 -3.83 -13.37 5.18
C GLU A 150 -4.69 -14.64 5.05
N PRO A 151 -4.88 -15.41 6.13
CA PRO A 151 -5.83 -16.51 6.14
C PRO A 151 -7.26 -15.99 5.89
N ASP A 152 -7.86 -16.35 4.75
CA ASP A 152 -9.24 -16.03 4.42
C ASP A 152 -9.93 -17.26 3.80
N GLU A 153 -10.91 -17.81 4.52
CA GLU A 153 -11.67 -18.99 4.08
C GLU A 153 -12.59 -18.70 2.90
N LEU A 154 -12.98 -17.44 2.70
CA LEU A 154 -13.91 -17.04 1.65
C LEU A 154 -13.17 -16.57 0.38
N GLU A 155 -11.85 -16.46 0.43
CA GLU A 155 -11.04 -15.77 -0.57
C GLU A 155 -11.67 -14.42 -0.98
N ALA A 156 -12.20 -13.68 0.00
CA ALA A 156 -12.88 -12.43 -0.22
C ALA A 156 -11.82 -11.32 -0.36
N GLY A 157 -11.69 -10.76 -1.55
CA GLY A 157 -10.77 -9.66 -1.78
C GLY A 157 -10.31 -9.57 -3.22
N LEU A 158 -9.35 -8.69 -3.46
CA LEU A 158 -8.77 -8.52 -4.78
C LEU A 158 -8.01 -9.78 -5.19
N SER A 159 -8.27 -10.23 -6.41
CA SER A 159 -7.50 -11.31 -7.02
C SER A 159 -6.05 -10.88 -7.23
N TYR A 160 -5.16 -11.86 -7.40
CA TYR A 160 -3.74 -11.60 -7.74
C TYR A 160 -3.59 -10.62 -8.93
N ARG A 161 -4.42 -10.80 -9.96
CA ARG A 161 -4.38 -9.95 -11.18
C ARG A 161 -4.84 -8.53 -10.89
N GLU A 162 -5.80 -8.34 -10.00
CA GLU A 162 -6.29 -7.03 -9.62
C GLU A 162 -5.28 -6.29 -8.76
N CYS A 163 -4.73 -6.96 -7.74
CA CYS A 163 -3.61 -6.42 -6.95
C CYS A 163 -2.44 -6.01 -7.86
N SER A 164 -2.00 -6.91 -8.75
CA SER A 164 -0.90 -6.59 -9.69
C SER A 164 -1.24 -5.38 -10.56
N THR A 165 -2.45 -5.32 -11.12
CA THR A 165 -2.90 -4.20 -11.96
C THR A 165 -2.93 -2.88 -11.17
N ALA A 166 -3.40 -2.91 -9.93
CA ALA A 166 -3.42 -1.75 -9.06
C ALA A 166 -2.01 -1.22 -8.79
N MET A 167 -1.07 -2.12 -8.47
CA MET A 167 0.33 -1.76 -8.21
C MET A 167 1.05 -1.27 -9.47
N GLU A 168 0.75 -1.83 -10.65
CA GLU A 168 1.28 -1.34 -11.93
C GLU A 168 0.84 0.11 -12.21
N LEU A 169 -0.39 0.47 -11.85
CA LEU A 169 -0.90 1.84 -11.97
C LEU A 169 -0.24 2.79 -10.96
N VAL A 170 0.00 2.31 -9.73
CA VAL A 170 0.80 3.04 -8.73
C VAL A 170 2.18 3.36 -9.30
N ALA A 171 2.89 2.37 -9.82
CA ALA A 171 4.21 2.58 -10.43
C ALA A 171 4.16 3.56 -11.61
N ALA A 172 3.18 3.39 -12.50
CA ALA A 172 3.02 4.24 -13.69
C ALA A 172 2.67 5.70 -13.35
N SER A 173 2.12 5.97 -12.16
CA SER A 173 1.78 7.34 -11.74
C SER A 173 3.01 8.20 -11.47
N GLY A 174 4.16 7.61 -11.13
CA GLY A 174 5.37 8.33 -10.72
C GLY A 174 5.25 9.11 -9.40
N GLY A 175 4.10 9.05 -8.71
CA GLY A 175 3.79 9.84 -7.52
C GLY A 175 4.08 9.15 -6.19
N LEU A 176 4.61 7.93 -6.20
CA LEU A 176 4.84 7.17 -4.97
C LEU A 176 5.99 7.77 -4.14
N LYS A 177 5.69 8.19 -2.90
CA LYS A 177 6.66 8.79 -1.97
C LYS A 177 6.96 7.93 -0.76
N ALA A 178 6.06 7.01 -0.41
CA ALA A 178 6.21 6.12 0.74
C ALA A 178 5.32 4.89 0.60
N LEU A 179 5.71 3.82 1.31
CA LEU A 179 4.98 2.56 1.35
C LEU A 179 4.79 2.10 2.79
N ALA A 180 3.64 1.51 3.07
CA ALA A 180 3.45 0.73 4.28
C ALA A 180 2.72 -0.57 3.96
N LEU A 181 3.23 -1.67 4.49
CA LEU A 181 2.63 -2.99 4.44
C LEU A 181 2.12 -3.32 5.85
N THR A 182 0.82 -3.57 6.01
CA THR A 182 0.20 -3.85 7.31
C THR A 182 -0.48 -5.23 7.34
N GLY A 183 -0.61 -5.81 8.53
CA GLY A 183 -1.18 -7.14 8.73
C GLY A 183 -0.15 -8.27 8.68
N PHE A 184 1.14 -7.96 8.85
CA PHE A 184 2.22 -8.96 8.84
C PHE A 184 3.02 -8.93 10.14
N ASP A 185 3.00 -10.05 10.86
CA ASP A 185 3.77 -10.31 12.08
C ASP A 185 4.91 -11.31 11.82
N ALA A 186 5.57 -11.76 12.88
CA ALA A 186 6.71 -12.67 12.78
C ALA A 186 6.34 -14.08 12.28
N ASP A 187 5.08 -14.49 12.42
CA ASP A 187 4.53 -15.79 12.04
C ASP A 187 3.81 -15.79 10.69
N ALA A 188 3.76 -14.63 10.01
CA ALA A 188 3.29 -14.52 8.64
C ALA A 188 3.84 -15.63 7.74
N SER A 189 2.93 -16.28 7.00
CA SER A 189 3.31 -17.41 6.16
C SER A 189 4.29 -17.00 5.04
N PRO A 190 5.24 -17.87 4.66
CA PRO A 190 6.12 -17.63 3.52
C PRO A 190 5.39 -17.24 2.23
N SER A 191 4.24 -17.86 1.96
CA SER A 191 3.42 -17.59 0.78
C SER A 191 2.78 -16.21 0.82
N ALA A 192 2.26 -15.81 1.98
CA ALA A 192 1.65 -14.50 2.17
C ALA A 192 2.67 -13.37 1.99
N LEU A 193 3.85 -13.50 2.61
CA LEU A 193 4.94 -12.53 2.44
C LEU A 193 5.39 -12.44 0.98
N LYS A 194 5.52 -13.58 0.28
CA LYS A 194 5.87 -13.57 -1.15
C LYS A 194 4.81 -12.89 -2.01
N ALA A 195 3.52 -13.07 -1.71
CA ALA A 195 2.45 -12.38 -2.42
C ALA A 195 2.54 -10.85 -2.21
N ALA A 196 2.62 -10.41 -0.96
CA ALA A 196 2.76 -9.01 -0.60
C ALA A 196 4.00 -8.36 -1.23
N TYR A 197 5.17 -9.00 -1.11
CA TYR A 197 6.40 -8.52 -1.73
C TYR A 197 6.32 -8.47 -3.26
N GLY A 198 5.63 -9.42 -3.89
CA GLY A 198 5.34 -9.37 -5.32
C GLY A 198 4.54 -8.12 -5.71
N TYR A 199 3.53 -7.76 -4.92
CA TYR A 199 2.75 -6.55 -5.14
C TYR A 199 3.58 -5.28 -4.92
N LEU A 200 4.37 -5.21 -3.86
CA LEU A 200 5.28 -4.08 -3.61
C LEU A 200 6.30 -3.93 -4.75
N LEU A 201 6.89 -5.02 -5.24
CA LEU A 201 7.79 -4.98 -6.40
C LEU A 201 7.10 -4.43 -7.65
N SER A 202 5.84 -4.81 -7.88
CA SER A 202 5.04 -4.24 -8.98
C SER A 202 4.84 -2.72 -8.81
N ALA A 203 4.55 -2.26 -7.60
CA ALA A 203 4.42 -0.83 -7.27
C ALA A 203 5.74 -0.06 -7.40
N LEU A 204 6.87 -0.75 -7.23
CA LEU A 204 8.22 -0.22 -7.46
C LEU A 204 8.66 -0.30 -8.93
N GLY A 205 7.77 -0.71 -9.84
CA GLY A 205 8.03 -0.70 -11.29
C GLY A 205 8.61 -2.00 -11.84
N LYS A 206 8.61 -3.10 -11.10
CA LYS A 206 8.97 -4.41 -11.65
C LYS A 206 7.97 -4.79 -12.76
N ARG A 207 8.47 -5.02 -13.97
CA ARG A 207 7.66 -5.46 -15.12
C ARG A 207 8.01 -6.90 -15.50
N ILE A 208 7.01 -7.64 -16.00
CA ILE A 208 7.21 -9.00 -16.54
C ILE A 208 8.11 -8.93 -17.79
N LEU A 209 7.84 -7.98 -18.68
CA LEU A 209 8.70 -7.68 -19.82
C LEU A 209 9.75 -6.66 -19.36
N ARG A 210 10.98 -7.12 -19.12
CA ARG A 210 12.13 -6.24 -18.87
C ARG A 210 12.46 -5.50 -20.18
N GLY A 211 12.08 -4.24 -20.27
CA GLY A 211 12.58 -3.31 -21.30
C GLY A 211 13.68 -2.46 -20.71
N GLU A 212 14.75 -2.21 -21.48
CA GLU A 212 15.76 -1.21 -21.12
C GLU A 212 15.04 0.11 -20.82
N THR A 213 15.29 0.65 -19.61
CA THR A 213 14.82 1.97 -19.19
C THR A 213 15.15 2.98 -20.29
N ARG A 214 14.12 3.60 -20.86
CA ARG A 214 14.28 4.73 -21.78
C ARG A 214 14.45 6.02 -21.00
#